data_AF-A0A1E1EXR1-F1
#
_entry.id   AF-A0A1E1EXR1-F1
#
_cell.length_a   1.000
_cell.length_b   1.000
_cell.length_c   1.000
_cell.angle_alpha   90.00
_cell.angle_beta   90.00
_cell.angle_gamma   90.00
#
_symmetry.space_group_name_H-M   'P 1'
#
loop_
_entity.id
_entity.type
_entity.pdbx_description
1 polymer ?
#
loop_
_entity_poly.entity_id
_entity_poly.type
_entity_poly.pdbx_seq_one_letter_code
_entity_poly.pdbx_strand_id
1 'polypeptide(L)'
;MDMQNRSNRPEFSVDFDHESLSHALNWPEEFKTLRSRCPLAWTESHGGYWVASRYQDIVDIAQNSGVFTSHKEFDPATGAVVGGLSIPPMPTPRGIPDETDPPEWGGFRSFLNRRFAPKAVESRRRRTEQLTTFLIDRVIEAGKFDIVDDLTNPLPALSTMDLFGLPLGEWREFADPLHRMMYTPKEHPDFLEAVKGWDWIRTRIEEEIEKRRTNPQDDLLSHLAHGEIDNKKLDRATIWSIALNVIIGGVDTTTALTANALMYLSECPDERRYLIENPDKLPVAREEFVRFFSPIHGLARNAAMDAEVQGRFIGQGERIYLAYASGNRDESIFHDADEINVRRFPRFRGQSLTGDSVADSRLAFGGSLGRADRRYGRRMGSDRAAAAA
;
A
#
# COMPACT_ATOMS: atom_id res chain seq x y z
N MET A 1 17.60 22.13 -25.72
CA MET A 1 18.38 21.60 -24.58
C MET A 1 18.15 20.10 -24.33
N ASP A 2 17.36 19.43 -25.19
CA ASP A 2 16.66 18.17 -24.87
C ASP A 2 17.45 16.88 -25.20
N MET A 3 18.42 16.93 -26.12
CA MET A 3 19.20 15.73 -26.51
C MET A 3 20.46 15.48 -25.67
N GLN A 4 21.07 16.52 -25.10
CA GLN A 4 22.32 16.38 -24.32
C GLN A 4 22.11 15.79 -22.92
N ASN A 5 20.91 15.89 -22.34
CA ASN A 5 20.63 15.26 -21.05
C ASN A 5 20.26 13.77 -21.17
N ARG A 6 19.66 13.35 -22.30
CA ARG A 6 19.43 11.91 -22.57
C ARG A 6 20.75 11.14 -22.78
N SER A 7 21.82 11.81 -23.23
CA SER A 7 23.12 11.17 -23.45
C SER A 7 23.91 10.81 -22.19
N ASN A 8 23.50 11.28 -21.00
CA ASN A 8 24.16 10.91 -19.73
C ASN A 8 23.55 9.67 -19.04
N ARG A 9 22.49 9.06 -19.61
CA ARG A 9 21.88 7.84 -19.06
C ARG A 9 22.83 6.64 -18.91
N PRO A 10 23.81 6.40 -19.81
CA PRO A 10 24.72 5.25 -19.68
C PRO A 10 25.50 5.25 -18.36
N GLU A 11 25.76 6.42 -17.77
CA GLU A 11 26.48 6.54 -16.49
C GLU A 11 25.66 6.03 -15.30
N PHE A 12 24.33 6.13 -15.38
CA PHE A 12 23.41 5.78 -14.29
C PHE A 12 22.60 4.52 -14.57
N SER A 13 22.93 3.79 -15.65
CA SER A 13 22.21 2.60 -16.06
C SER A 13 22.52 1.42 -15.16
N VAL A 14 21.48 0.68 -14.76
CA VAL A 14 21.56 -0.54 -13.95
C VAL A 14 20.74 -1.63 -14.60
N ASP A 15 21.18 -2.88 -14.44
CA ASP A 15 20.37 -4.06 -14.74
C ASP A 15 19.43 -4.30 -13.55
N PHE A 16 18.24 -3.70 -13.61
CA PHE A 16 17.22 -3.79 -12.57
C PHE A 16 15.87 -4.07 -13.19
N ASP A 17 15.19 -5.10 -12.68
CA ASP A 17 13.80 -5.40 -13.01
C ASP A 17 13.06 -5.91 -11.77
N HIS A 18 12.21 -5.05 -11.19
CA HIS A 18 11.42 -5.37 -10.01
C HIS A 18 10.39 -6.51 -10.22
N GLU A 19 10.08 -6.86 -11.47
CA GLU A 19 9.18 -7.99 -11.81
C GLU A 19 9.97 -9.29 -12.06
N SER A 20 11.31 -9.26 -11.99
CA SER A 20 12.13 -10.43 -12.26
C SER A 20 12.21 -11.40 -11.08
N LEU A 21 12.37 -12.69 -11.37
CA LEU A 21 12.66 -13.70 -10.36
C LEU A 21 13.98 -13.42 -9.61
N SER A 22 14.97 -12.84 -10.29
CA SER A 22 16.23 -12.44 -9.66
C SER A 22 15.99 -11.40 -8.57
N HIS A 23 15.18 -10.38 -8.85
CA HIS A 23 14.77 -9.39 -7.86
C HIS A 23 14.02 -10.06 -6.70
N ALA A 24 13.00 -10.87 -7.00
CA ALA A 24 12.19 -11.54 -5.98
C ALA A 24 13.05 -12.34 -4.96
N LEU A 25 14.13 -12.97 -5.42
CA LEU A 25 15.03 -13.77 -4.58
C LEU A 25 16.12 -12.96 -3.87
N ASN A 26 16.50 -11.78 -4.37
CA ASN A 26 17.70 -11.06 -3.91
C ASN A 26 17.49 -9.55 -3.67
N TRP A 27 16.24 -9.09 -3.62
CA TRP A 27 15.90 -7.67 -3.50
C TRP A 27 16.61 -6.90 -2.37
N PRO A 28 16.92 -7.46 -1.16
CA PRO A 28 17.57 -6.68 -0.11
C PRO A 28 18.98 -6.22 -0.51
N GLU A 29 19.79 -7.13 -1.06
CA GLU A 29 21.16 -6.86 -1.48
C GLU A 29 21.21 -6.00 -2.75
N GLU A 30 20.26 -6.22 -3.67
CA GLU A 30 20.11 -5.39 -4.86
C GLU A 30 19.78 -3.94 -4.48
N PHE A 31 18.81 -3.72 -3.60
CA PHE A 31 18.47 -2.37 -3.12
C PHE A 31 19.60 -1.73 -2.30
N LYS A 32 20.32 -2.49 -1.48
CA LYS A 32 21.52 -1.99 -0.77
C LYS A 32 22.61 -1.53 -1.74
N THR A 33 22.81 -2.28 -2.83
CA THR A 33 23.73 -1.90 -3.91
C THR A 33 23.28 -0.63 -4.61
N LEU A 34 21.98 -0.49 -4.91
CA LEU A 34 21.43 0.72 -5.51
C LEU A 34 21.61 1.94 -4.59
N ARG A 35 21.24 1.84 -3.31
CA ARG A 35 21.40 2.95 -2.35
C ARG A 35 22.85 3.44 -2.23
N SER A 36 23.81 2.52 -2.25
CA SER A 36 25.23 2.83 -2.08
C SER A 36 25.92 3.36 -3.35
N ARG A 37 25.54 2.85 -4.54
CA ARG A 37 26.23 3.20 -5.80
C ARG A 37 25.47 4.22 -6.65
N CYS A 38 24.19 4.00 -6.90
CA CYS A 38 23.38 4.82 -7.79
C CYS A 38 21.94 4.93 -7.26
N PRO A 39 21.69 5.83 -6.29
CA PRO A 39 20.43 5.82 -5.54
C PRO A 39 19.20 6.25 -6.34
N LEU A 40 19.43 6.92 -7.48
CA LEU A 40 18.44 7.29 -8.49
C LEU A 40 18.91 6.77 -9.86
N ALA A 41 18.72 5.49 -10.12
CA ALA A 41 19.27 4.81 -11.29
C ALA A 41 18.30 4.78 -12.48
N TRP A 42 18.81 4.56 -13.69
CA TRP A 42 17.99 4.29 -14.88
C TRP A 42 18.07 2.81 -15.20
N THR A 43 16.98 2.18 -15.61
CA THR A 43 16.96 0.82 -16.17
C THR A 43 16.23 0.83 -17.50
N GLU A 44 16.65 -0.04 -18.43
CA GLU A 44 16.00 -0.23 -19.73
C GLU A 44 14.80 -1.21 -19.67
N SER A 45 14.61 -1.90 -18.54
CA SER A 45 13.49 -2.82 -18.33
C SER A 45 12.14 -2.15 -18.55
N HIS A 46 11.18 -2.90 -19.10
CA HIS A 46 9.79 -2.43 -19.33
C HIS A 46 9.65 -1.12 -20.12
N GLY A 47 10.60 -0.85 -21.03
CA GLY A 47 10.59 0.36 -21.86
C GLY A 47 11.25 1.58 -21.23
N GLY A 48 11.97 1.41 -20.12
CA GLY A 48 12.78 2.43 -19.51
C GLY A 48 12.10 3.15 -18.33
N TYR A 49 12.76 3.17 -17.17
CA TYR A 49 12.30 3.94 -16.01
C TYR A 49 13.43 4.26 -15.03
N TRP A 50 13.20 5.30 -14.21
CA TRP A 50 14.06 5.66 -13.09
C TRP A 50 13.73 4.85 -11.84
N VAL A 51 14.70 4.59 -10.97
CA VAL A 51 14.56 3.84 -9.71
C VAL A 51 15.08 4.69 -8.57
N ALA A 52 14.20 5.20 -7.71
CA ALA A 52 14.56 5.90 -6.48
C ALA A 52 14.62 4.91 -5.31
N SER A 53 15.81 4.75 -4.72
CA SER A 53 16.08 3.71 -3.71
C SER A 53 16.39 4.25 -2.30
N ARG A 54 16.75 5.53 -2.16
CA ARG A 54 16.96 6.17 -0.85
C ARG A 54 15.68 6.74 -0.31
N TYR A 55 15.54 6.69 1.02
CA TYR A 55 14.36 7.15 1.73
C TYR A 55 14.00 8.60 1.39
N GLN A 56 14.97 9.51 1.46
CA GLN A 56 14.70 10.94 1.26
C GLN A 56 14.26 11.24 -0.19
N ASP A 57 14.90 10.60 -1.19
CA ASP A 57 14.53 10.78 -2.60
C ASP A 57 13.09 10.30 -2.84
N ILE A 58 12.75 9.14 -2.28
CA ILE A 58 11.39 8.61 -2.35
C ILE A 58 10.39 9.59 -1.73
N VAL A 59 10.68 10.12 -0.54
CA VAL A 59 9.82 11.08 0.16
C VAL A 59 9.65 12.39 -0.62
N ASP A 60 10.72 12.89 -1.22
CA ASP A 60 10.70 14.16 -1.95
C ASP A 60 9.89 14.02 -3.25
N ILE A 61 10.07 12.92 -3.98
CA ILE A 61 9.28 12.60 -5.19
C ILE A 61 7.81 12.37 -4.81
N ALA A 62 7.57 11.58 -3.76
CA ALA A 62 6.24 11.28 -3.23
C ALA A 62 5.38 12.50 -2.95
N GLN A 63 5.95 13.47 -2.25
CA GLN A 63 5.25 14.65 -1.74
C GLN A 63 5.05 15.72 -2.82
N ASN A 64 5.78 15.64 -3.92
CA ASN A 64 5.72 16.60 -5.00
C ASN A 64 4.76 16.15 -6.11
N SER A 65 3.48 15.96 -5.78
CA SER A 65 2.45 15.50 -6.73
C SER A 65 2.19 16.46 -7.89
N GLY A 66 2.61 17.72 -7.76
CA GLY A 66 2.52 18.71 -8.85
C GLY A 66 3.54 18.47 -9.97
N VAL A 67 4.64 17.76 -9.67
CA VAL A 67 5.67 17.36 -10.64
C VAL A 67 5.59 15.87 -10.95
N PHE A 68 5.32 15.05 -9.95
CA PHE A 68 5.29 13.60 -10.05
C PHE A 68 3.88 13.06 -9.81
N THR A 69 3.16 12.83 -10.90
CA THR A 69 1.75 12.44 -10.93
C THR A 69 1.56 10.94 -10.71
N SER A 70 0.46 10.59 -10.02
CA SER A 70 -0.06 9.21 -9.95
C SER A 70 -1.15 8.95 -11.01
N HIS A 71 -1.57 9.97 -11.74
CA HIS A 71 -2.69 9.91 -12.68
C HIS A 71 -2.50 8.80 -13.71
N LYS A 72 -3.60 8.07 -13.97
CA LYS A 72 -3.67 7.09 -15.04
C LYS A 72 -4.79 7.43 -16.02
N GLU A 73 -4.43 7.47 -17.29
CA GLU A 73 -5.38 7.47 -18.40
C GLU A 73 -5.42 6.07 -19.02
N PHE A 74 -6.63 5.63 -19.36
CA PHE A 74 -6.87 4.34 -20.01
C PHE A 74 -7.85 4.52 -21.15
N ASP A 75 -7.45 4.13 -22.36
CA ASP A 75 -8.32 4.07 -23.53
C ASP A 75 -8.88 2.65 -23.69
N PRO A 76 -10.18 2.41 -23.44
CA PRO A 76 -10.79 1.09 -23.55
C PRO A 76 -10.87 0.58 -25.00
N ALA A 77 -10.77 1.45 -26.02
CA ALA A 77 -10.85 1.04 -27.41
C ALA A 77 -9.52 0.48 -27.92
N THR A 78 -8.40 1.04 -27.46
CA THR A 78 -7.05 0.65 -27.90
C THR A 78 -6.28 -0.16 -26.86
N GLY A 79 -6.72 -0.12 -25.59
CA GLY A 79 -5.98 -0.66 -24.46
C GLY A 79 -4.78 0.20 -24.04
N ALA A 80 -4.61 1.38 -24.63
CA ALA A 80 -3.50 2.27 -24.33
C ALA A 80 -3.58 2.80 -22.89
N VAL A 81 -2.43 2.86 -22.23
CA VAL A 81 -2.27 3.36 -20.85
C VAL A 81 -1.21 4.44 -20.82
N VAL A 82 -1.53 5.55 -20.16
CA VAL A 82 -0.56 6.61 -19.86
C VAL A 82 -0.53 6.80 -18.34
N GLY A 83 0.67 6.79 -17.76
CA GLY A 83 0.87 7.01 -16.33
C GLY A 83 0.54 5.80 -15.46
N GLY A 84 -0.08 6.06 -14.30
CA GLY A 84 -0.43 5.06 -13.29
C GLY A 84 0.72 4.59 -12.41
N LEU A 85 0.40 3.68 -11.49
CA LEU A 85 1.28 3.28 -10.38
C LEU A 85 2.09 1.99 -10.62
N SER A 86 1.80 1.24 -11.69
CA SER A 86 2.45 -0.05 -11.97
C SER A 86 3.43 0.02 -13.15
N ILE A 87 4.58 -0.65 -13.06
CA ILE A 87 5.53 -0.81 -14.18
C ILE A 87 5.67 -2.31 -14.45
N PRO A 88 5.40 -2.83 -15.66
CA PRO A 88 4.78 -2.14 -16.79
C PRO A 88 3.36 -1.66 -16.46
N PRO A 89 2.80 -0.69 -17.21
CA PRO A 89 1.44 -0.22 -16.97
C PRO A 89 0.43 -1.37 -17.13
N MET A 90 -0.54 -1.44 -16.22
CA MET A 90 -1.64 -2.39 -16.32
C MET A 90 -2.75 -1.84 -17.23
N PRO A 91 -3.23 -2.60 -18.24
CA PRO A 91 -4.25 -2.17 -19.19
C PRO A 91 -5.66 -2.22 -18.58
N THR A 92 -5.84 -1.49 -17.49
CA THR A 92 -7.08 -1.42 -16.71
C THR A 92 -7.44 0.03 -16.44
N PRO A 93 -8.72 0.34 -16.18
CA PRO A 93 -9.13 1.66 -15.72
C PRO A 93 -8.38 2.11 -14.46
N ARG A 94 -8.37 3.43 -14.20
CA ARG A 94 -7.72 3.99 -13.02
C ARG A 94 -8.31 3.49 -11.69
N GLY A 95 -7.43 3.17 -10.76
CA GLY A 95 -7.76 2.88 -9.37
C GLY A 95 -8.07 4.17 -8.62
N ILE A 96 -9.27 4.30 -8.08
CA ILE A 96 -9.70 5.49 -7.36
C ILE A 96 -9.62 5.20 -5.85
N PRO A 97 -8.95 6.06 -5.05
CA PRO A 97 -8.35 7.35 -5.43
C PRO A 97 -6.87 7.31 -5.86
N ASP A 98 -6.21 6.16 -5.79
CA ASP A 98 -4.73 6.09 -5.79
C ASP A 98 -4.07 6.57 -7.11
N GLU A 99 -4.76 6.41 -8.23
CA GLU A 99 -4.34 6.85 -9.57
C GLU A 99 -5.04 8.15 -10.00
N THR A 100 -5.33 9.01 -9.02
CA THR A 100 -5.87 10.37 -9.22
C THR A 100 -4.97 11.40 -8.52
N ASP A 101 -5.01 12.64 -8.98
CA ASP A 101 -4.25 13.76 -8.40
C ASP A 101 -5.18 14.84 -7.84
N PRO A 102 -4.67 15.78 -7.02
CA PRO A 102 -5.40 16.99 -6.66
C PRO A 102 -5.88 17.77 -7.90
N PRO A 103 -7.10 18.35 -7.89
CA PRO A 103 -8.03 18.39 -6.75
C PRO A 103 -8.93 17.15 -6.62
N GLU A 104 -9.08 16.33 -7.67
CA GLU A 104 -10.00 15.16 -7.71
C GLU A 104 -9.74 14.20 -6.54
N TRP A 105 -8.46 13.88 -6.31
CA TRP A 105 -8.02 13.05 -5.19
C TRP A 105 -8.55 13.54 -3.84
N GLY A 106 -8.56 14.86 -3.62
CA GLY A 106 -9.02 15.46 -2.36
C GLY A 106 -10.50 15.19 -2.08
N GLY A 107 -11.33 15.18 -3.12
CA GLY A 107 -12.75 14.85 -3.06
C GLY A 107 -12.95 13.39 -2.65
N PHE A 108 -12.37 12.45 -3.40
CA PHE A 108 -12.47 11.01 -3.12
C PHE A 108 -11.94 10.65 -1.74
N ARG A 109 -10.81 11.24 -1.38
CA ARG A 109 -10.20 11.07 -0.06
C ARG A 109 -11.12 11.53 1.06
N SER A 110 -11.68 12.73 0.95
CA SER A 110 -12.59 13.28 1.97
C SER A 110 -13.83 12.42 2.12
N PHE A 111 -14.36 11.95 0.99
CA PHE A 111 -15.50 11.04 0.93
C PHE A 111 -15.22 9.71 1.64
N LEU A 112 -14.07 9.09 1.37
CA LEU A 112 -13.69 7.80 1.96
C LEU A 112 -13.28 7.89 3.43
N ASN A 113 -12.59 8.98 3.83
CA ASN A 113 -12.13 9.19 5.21
C ASN A 113 -13.24 9.03 6.26
N ARG A 114 -14.51 9.24 5.93
CA ARG A 114 -15.65 9.02 6.85
C ARG A 114 -15.72 7.57 7.37
N ARG A 115 -15.36 6.59 6.54
CA ARG A 115 -15.39 5.16 6.88
C ARG A 115 -14.06 4.64 7.45
N PHE A 116 -12.96 5.36 7.25
CA PHE A 116 -11.60 4.90 7.59
C PHE A 116 -10.84 5.82 8.55
N ALA A 117 -11.49 6.87 9.07
CA ALA A 117 -10.95 7.69 10.13
C ALA A 117 -10.60 6.83 11.37
N PRO A 118 -9.62 7.24 12.20
CA PRO A 118 -9.17 6.45 13.34
C PRO A 118 -10.31 5.99 14.27
N LYS A 119 -11.31 6.85 14.50
CA LYS A 119 -12.49 6.50 15.31
C LYS A 119 -13.35 5.41 14.66
N ALA A 120 -13.54 5.47 13.34
CA ALA A 120 -14.32 4.47 12.61
C ALA A 120 -13.61 3.11 12.62
N VAL A 121 -12.28 3.10 12.45
CA VAL A 121 -11.49 1.86 12.55
C VAL A 121 -11.46 1.31 13.97
N GLU A 122 -11.31 2.16 14.98
CA GLU A 122 -11.36 1.71 16.38
C GLU A 122 -12.73 1.10 16.73
N SER A 123 -13.84 1.61 16.19
CA SER A 123 -15.16 0.99 16.40
C SER A 123 -15.29 -0.43 15.84
N ARG A 124 -14.39 -0.84 14.94
CA ARG A 124 -14.33 -2.20 14.39
C ARG A 124 -13.43 -3.15 15.18
N ARG A 125 -12.63 -2.66 16.14
CA ARG A 125 -11.70 -3.49 16.94
C ARG A 125 -12.38 -4.74 17.50
N ARG A 126 -13.49 -4.57 18.22
CA ARG A 126 -14.23 -5.68 18.83
C ARG A 126 -14.69 -6.71 17.79
N ARG A 127 -15.07 -6.24 16.60
CA ARG A 127 -15.50 -7.12 15.51
C ARG A 127 -14.33 -7.91 14.94
N THR A 128 -13.17 -7.28 14.73
CA THR A 128 -11.94 -7.96 14.32
C THR A 128 -11.48 -8.98 15.36
N GLU A 129 -11.56 -8.66 16.66
CA GLU A 129 -11.26 -9.59 17.75
C GLU A 129 -12.17 -10.83 17.72
N GLN A 130 -13.48 -10.64 17.46
CA GLN A 130 -14.41 -11.76 17.30
C GLN A 130 -14.07 -12.65 16.11
N LEU A 131 -13.74 -12.06 14.95
CA LEU A 131 -13.32 -12.81 13.76
C LEU A 131 -12.02 -13.57 14.03
N THR A 132 -11.05 -12.92 14.68
CA THR A 132 -9.76 -13.53 15.05
C THR A 132 -9.97 -14.71 16.00
N THR A 133 -10.78 -14.53 17.04
CA THR A 133 -11.11 -15.59 18.01
C THR A 133 -11.80 -16.75 17.32
N PHE A 134 -12.79 -16.48 16.47
CA PHE A 134 -13.48 -17.51 15.69
C PHE A 134 -12.54 -18.33 14.81
N LEU A 135 -11.57 -17.69 14.15
CA LEU A 135 -10.59 -18.38 13.31
C LEU A 135 -9.65 -19.25 14.14
N ILE A 136 -9.17 -18.74 15.27
CA ILE A 136 -8.30 -19.49 16.19
C ILE A 136 -9.04 -20.69 16.80
N ASP A 137 -10.26 -20.50 17.31
CA ASP A 137 -11.05 -21.54 17.97
C ASP A 137 -11.34 -22.74 17.05
N ARG A 138 -11.39 -22.53 15.73
CA ARG A 138 -11.59 -23.60 14.75
C ARG A 138 -10.42 -24.57 14.65
N VAL A 139 -9.21 -24.14 15.00
CA VAL A 139 -7.98 -24.91 14.77
C VAL A 139 -7.17 -25.16 16.04
N ILE A 140 -7.45 -24.45 17.14
CA ILE A 140 -6.63 -24.50 18.36
C ILE A 140 -6.55 -25.90 18.98
N GLU A 141 -7.65 -26.65 19.01
CA GLU A 141 -7.71 -28.02 19.57
C GLU A 141 -6.92 -29.05 18.75
N ALA A 142 -6.63 -28.77 17.48
CA ALA A 142 -5.80 -29.64 16.65
C ALA A 142 -4.31 -29.58 17.06
N GLY A 143 -3.91 -28.57 17.85
CA GLY A 143 -2.52 -28.36 18.28
C GLY A 143 -1.54 -27.95 17.15
N LYS A 144 -2.06 -27.78 15.93
CA LYS A 144 -1.34 -27.33 14.73
C LYS A 144 -2.32 -26.68 13.76
N PHE A 145 -1.84 -25.70 13.00
CA PHE A 145 -2.62 -25.01 11.98
C PHE A 145 -1.68 -24.40 10.94
N ASP A 146 -2.20 -24.10 9.76
CA ASP A 146 -1.52 -23.30 8.76
C ASP A 146 -1.78 -21.82 9.03
N ILE A 147 -0.73 -21.07 9.38
CA ILE A 147 -0.89 -19.68 9.79
C ILE A 147 -1.47 -18.80 8.67
N VAL A 148 -1.20 -19.14 7.41
CA VAL A 148 -1.70 -18.41 6.26
C VAL A 148 -3.14 -18.78 6.00
N ASP A 149 -3.41 -20.06 5.74
CA ASP A 149 -4.72 -20.52 5.29
C ASP A 149 -5.79 -20.49 6.38
N ASP A 150 -5.40 -20.69 7.64
CA ASP A 150 -6.34 -20.74 8.76
C ASP A 150 -6.52 -19.39 9.48
N LEU A 151 -5.59 -18.43 9.32
CA LEU A 151 -5.64 -17.16 10.05
C LEU A 151 -5.39 -15.91 9.20
N THR A 152 -4.20 -15.76 8.61
CA THR A 152 -3.80 -14.46 8.05
C THR A 152 -4.38 -14.15 6.68
N ASN A 153 -4.80 -15.16 5.92
CA ASN A 153 -5.60 -15.01 4.70
C ASN A 153 -7.10 -14.74 5.02
N PRO A 154 -7.79 -15.57 5.83
CA PRO A 154 -9.22 -15.35 6.10
C PRO A 154 -9.51 -14.07 6.88
N LEU A 155 -8.67 -13.65 7.83
CA LEU A 155 -8.98 -12.51 8.69
C LEU A 155 -9.12 -11.17 7.92
N PRO A 156 -8.19 -10.77 7.04
CA PRO A 156 -8.34 -9.59 6.21
C PRO A 156 -9.52 -9.67 5.24
N ALA A 157 -9.76 -10.83 4.63
CA ALA A 157 -10.90 -11.05 3.74
C ALA A 157 -12.23 -10.86 4.47
N LEU A 158 -12.41 -11.54 5.61
CA LEU A 158 -13.61 -11.41 6.44
C LEU A 158 -13.79 -9.98 6.96
N SER A 159 -12.71 -9.32 7.39
CA SER A 159 -12.77 -7.93 7.88
C SER A 159 -13.18 -6.96 6.77
N THR A 160 -12.66 -7.15 5.56
CA THR A 160 -13.00 -6.35 4.38
C THR A 160 -14.45 -6.57 3.98
N MET A 161 -14.92 -7.81 3.93
CA MET A 161 -16.32 -8.10 3.60
C MET A 161 -17.29 -7.56 4.64
N ASP A 162 -16.95 -7.67 5.93
CA ASP A 162 -17.74 -7.10 7.03
C ASP A 162 -17.86 -5.57 6.92
N LEU A 163 -16.79 -4.90 6.47
CA LEU A 163 -16.82 -3.47 6.16
C LEU A 163 -17.74 -3.13 4.98
N PHE A 164 -17.78 -3.99 3.96
CA PHE A 164 -18.65 -3.82 2.79
C PHE A 164 -20.11 -4.19 3.07
N GLY A 165 -20.38 -4.91 4.17
CA GLY A 165 -21.69 -5.49 4.43
C GLY A 165 -22.00 -6.67 3.51
N LEU A 166 -20.96 -7.39 3.06
CA LEU A 166 -21.05 -8.58 2.22
C LEU A 166 -21.23 -9.86 3.05
N PRO A 167 -21.81 -10.94 2.49
CA PRO A 167 -21.96 -12.21 3.19
C PRO A 167 -20.60 -12.87 3.47
N LEU A 168 -20.22 -12.97 4.75
CA LEU A 168 -18.90 -13.47 5.16
C LEU A 168 -18.57 -14.91 4.74
N GLY A 169 -19.58 -15.72 4.40
CA GLY A 169 -19.38 -17.07 3.90
C GLY A 169 -18.68 -17.13 2.54
N GLU A 170 -18.72 -16.02 1.77
CA GLU A 170 -18.17 -15.92 0.42
C GLU A 170 -16.70 -15.44 0.39
N TRP A 171 -15.99 -15.47 1.54
CA TRP A 171 -14.68 -14.83 1.66
C TRP A 171 -13.60 -15.42 0.76
N ARG A 172 -13.68 -16.71 0.44
CA ARG A 172 -12.73 -17.35 -0.48
C ARG A 172 -12.97 -16.90 -1.91
N GLU A 173 -14.22 -16.76 -2.30
CA GLU A 173 -14.63 -16.29 -3.60
C GLU A 173 -14.18 -14.84 -3.86
N PHE A 174 -14.04 -14.03 -2.81
CA PHE A 174 -13.40 -12.72 -2.89
C PHE A 174 -11.87 -12.78 -2.80
N ALA A 175 -11.28 -13.63 -1.95
CA ALA A 175 -9.83 -13.62 -1.70
C ALA A 175 -9.01 -14.42 -2.72
N ASP A 176 -9.45 -15.62 -3.10
CA ASP A 176 -8.67 -16.52 -3.96
C ASP A 176 -8.37 -15.93 -5.35
N PRO A 177 -9.32 -15.25 -6.03
CA PRO A 177 -9.02 -14.63 -7.32
C PRO A 177 -8.02 -13.48 -7.23
N LEU A 178 -7.98 -12.74 -6.10
CA LEU A 178 -7.02 -11.66 -5.87
C LEU A 178 -5.61 -12.24 -5.79
N HIS A 179 -5.40 -13.20 -4.88
CA HIS A 179 -4.10 -13.83 -4.69
C HIS A 179 -3.62 -14.50 -5.98
N ARG A 180 -4.47 -15.28 -6.65
CA ARG A 180 -4.08 -16.00 -7.89
C ARG A 180 -3.61 -15.04 -8.97
N MET A 181 -4.27 -13.89 -9.15
CA MET A 181 -3.83 -12.89 -10.12
C MET A 181 -2.45 -12.33 -9.82
N MET A 182 -2.03 -12.31 -8.55
CA MET A 182 -0.74 -11.77 -8.12
C MET A 182 0.42 -12.76 -8.32
N TYR A 183 0.25 -14.04 -7.99
CA TYR A 183 1.35 -15.00 -8.02
C TYR A 183 1.35 -15.95 -9.23
N THR A 184 0.24 -16.03 -9.99
CA THR A 184 0.13 -16.96 -11.12
C THR A 184 0.67 -16.33 -12.40
N PRO A 185 1.67 -16.94 -13.05
CA PRO A 185 2.13 -16.46 -14.36
C PRO A 185 0.99 -16.38 -15.35
N LYS A 186 0.98 -15.35 -16.21
CA LYS A 186 -0.13 -15.07 -17.15
C LYS A 186 -0.37 -16.21 -18.13
N GLU A 187 0.68 -16.97 -18.44
CA GLU A 187 0.67 -18.10 -19.36
C GLU A 187 0.16 -19.39 -18.70
N HIS A 188 0.00 -19.41 -17.37
CA HIS A 188 -0.45 -20.59 -16.63
C HIS A 188 -1.99 -20.75 -16.72
N PRO A 189 -2.53 -21.97 -16.90
CA PRO A 189 -3.99 -22.19 -17.03
C PRO A 189 -4.82 -21.62 -15.87
N ASP A 190 -4.30 -21.67 -14.64
CA ASP A 190 -4.99 -21.15 -13.46
C ASP A 190 -5.19 -19.63 -13.48
N PHE A 191 -4.46 -18.90 -14.32
CA PHE A 191 -4.66 -17.46 -14.51
C PHE A 191 -6.05 -17.18 -15.11
N LEU A 192 -6.54 -18.03 -16.02
CA LEU A 192 -7.89 -17.89 -16.58
C LEU A 192 -8.98 -18.11 -15.53
N GLU A 193 -8.77 -19.02 -14.58
CA GLU A 193 -9.69 -19.20 -13.45
C GLU A 193 -9.69 -18.00 -12.52
N ALA A 194 -8.53 -17.37 -12.30
CA ALA A 194 -8.45 -16.11 -11.58
C ALA A 194 -9.27 -15.03 -12.28
N VAL A 195 -9.11 -14.84 -13.60
CA VAL A 195 -9.90 -13.88 -14.40
C VAL A 195 -11.41 -14.10 -14.27
N LYS A 196 -11.89 -15.36 -14.31
CA LYS A 196 -13.31 -15.68 -14.09
C LYS A 196 -13.78 -15.27 -12.68
N GLY A 197 -12.95 -15.49 -11.66
CA GLY A 197 -13.23 -15.05 -10.30
C GLY A 197 -13.40 -13.54 -10.20
N TRP A 198 -12.61 -12.77 -10.94
CA TRP A 198 -12.74 -11.31 -11.01
C TRP A 198 -14.05 -10.84 -11.65
N ASP A 199 -14.52 -11.52 -12.70
CA ASP A 199 -15.82 -11.25 -13.30
C ASP A 199 -16.97 -11.55 -12.34
N TRP A 200 -16.83 -12.61 -11.54
CA TRP A 200 -17.76 -12.92 -10.47
C TRP A 200 -17.77 -11.83 -9.40
N ILE A 201 -16.60 -11.41 -8.88
CA ILE A 201 -16.48 -10.34 -7.86
C ILE A 201 -17.16 -9.06 -8.35
N ARG A 202 -16.92 -8.68 -9.61
CA ARG A 202 -17.53 -7.51 -10.24
C ARG A 202 -19.04 -7.60 -10.26
N THR A 203 -19.57 -8.69 -10.79
CA THR A 203 -21.02 -8.93 -10.83
C THR A 203 -21.63 -8.89 -9.42
N ARG A 204 -20.97 -9.57 -8.46
CA ARG A 204 -21.43 -9.67 -7.08
C ARG A 204 -21.50 -8.32 -6.38
N ILE A 205 -20.48 -7.48 -6.54
CA ILE A 205 -20.48 -6.13 -5.95
C ILE A 205 -21.54 -5.23 -6.58
N GLU A 206 -21.73 -5.31 -7.89
CA GLU A 206 -22.77 -4.52 -8.57
C GLU A 206 -24.19 -4.89 -8.10
N GLU A 207 -24.47 -6.18 -7.91
CA GLU A 207 -25.72 -6.65 -7.34
C GLU A 207 -25.95 -6.10 -5.92
N GLU A 208 -24.92 -6.15 -5.07
CA GLU A 208 -25.02 -5.67 -3.68
C GLU A 208 -25.18 -4.14 -3.61
N ILE A 209 -24.52 -3.39 -4.50
CA ILE A 209 -24.73 -1.94 -4.64
C ILE A 209 -26.19 -1.63 -4.97
N GLU A 210 -26.81 -2.36 -5.91
CA GLU A 210 -28.20 -2.13 -6.28
C GLU A 210 -29.16 -2.42 -5.11
N LYS A 211 -28.88 -3.48 -4.33
CA LYS A 211 -29.61 -3.74 -3.08
C LYS A 211 -29.45 -2.59 -2.10
N ARG A 212 -28.26 -1.99 -1.97
CA ARG A 212 -28.02 -0.85 -1.07
C ARG A 212 -28.69 0.44 -1.53
N ARG A 213 -28.93 0.63 -2.82
CA ARG A 213 -29.68 1.78 -3.34
C ARG A 213 -31.11 1.81 -2.82
N THR A 214 -31.74 0.66 -2.67
CA THR A 214 -33.14 0.54 -2.20
C THR A 214 -33.25 0.22 -0.71
N ASN A 215 -32.25 -0.46 -0.13
CA ASN A 215 -32.20 -0.86 1.27
C ASN A 215 -30.82 -0.55 1.89
N PRO A 216 -30.53 0.72 2.21
CA PRO A 216 -29.24 1.13 2.75
C PRO A 216 -28.99 0.53 4.13
N GLN A 217 -27.75 0.15 4.38
CA GLN A 217 -27.24 -0.30 5.67
C GLN A 217 -26.07 0.57 6.14
N ASP A 218 -25.55 0.31 7.34
CA ASP A 218 -24.37 1.00 7.86
C ASP A 218 -23.06 0.35 7.38
N ASP A 219 -22.87 0.29 6.05
CA ASP A 219 -21.72 -0.33 5.41
C ASP A 219 -21.10 0.54 4.31
N LEU A 220 -19.94 0.11 3.79
CA LEU A 220 -19.22 0.84 2.75
C LEU A 220 -19.98 0.84 1.41
N LEU A 221 -20.67 -0.26 1.05
CA LEU A 221 -21.43 -0.30 -0.19
C LEU A 221 -22.60 0.68 -0.18
N SER A 222 -23.28 0.86 0.95
CA SER A 222 -24.32 1.87 1.13
C SER A 222 -23.75 3.28 1.09
N HIS A 223 -22.58 3.48 1.71
CA HIS A 223 -21.86 4.76 1.62
C HIS A 223 -21.51 5.12 0.17
N LEU A 224 -21.08 4.14 -0.62
CA LEU A 224 -20.78 4.32 -2.05
C LEU A 224 -22.04 4.53 -2.90
N ALA A 225 -23.07 3.70 -2.71
CA ALA A 225 -24.31 3.72 -3.49
C ALA A 225 -25.06 5.05 -3.38
N HIS A 226 -24.95 5.74 -2.25
CA HIS A 226 -25.58 7.03 -1.97
C HIS A 226 -24.57 8.18 -1.88
N GLY A 227 -23.33 7.92 -2.29
CA GLY A 227 -22.23 8.87 -2.17
C GLY A 227 -22.32 10.02 -3.16
N GLU A 228 -21.94 11.21 -2.69
CA GLU A 228 -21.85 12.43 -3.50
C GLU A 228 -20.53 13.15 -3.22
N ILE A 229 -19.88 13.63 -4.29
CA ILE A 229 -18.68 14.47 -4.26
C ILE A 229 -18.97 15.70 -5.11
N ASP A 230 -18.72 16.89 -4.58
CA ASP A 230 -19.00 18.17 -5.25
C ASP A 230 -20.44 18.29 -5.80
N ASN A 231 -21.41 17.82 -5.01
CA ASN A 231 -22.84 17.74 -5.35
C ASN A 231 -23.16 16.87 -6.58
N LYS A 232 -22.26 15.95 -6.95
CA LYS A 232 -22.46 14.96 -8.00
C LYS A 232 -22.45 13.57 -7.41
N LYS A 233 -23.45 12.77 -7.76
CA LYS A 233 -23.49 11.35 -7.43
C LYS A 233 -22.33 10.62 -8.08
N LEU A 234 -21.77 9.66 -7.35
CA LEU A 234 -20.75 8.77 -7.91
C LEU A 234 -21.38 7.93 -9.03
N ASP A 235 -20.69 7.87 -10.18
CA ASP A 235 -21.10 6.98 -11.26
C ASP A 235 -20.70 5.52 -10.96
N ARG A 236 -21.24 4.59 -11.76
CA ARG A 236 -21.03 3.15 -11.57
C ARG A 236 -19.55 2.77 -11.66
N ALA A 237 -18.80 3.38 -12.58
CA ALA A 237 -17.38 3.08 -12.79
C ALA A 237 -16.53 3.53 -11.59
N THR A 238 -16.86 4.69 -11.03
CA THR A 238 -16.21 5.27 -9.86
C THR A 238 -16.49 4.44 -8.61
N ILE A 239 -17.76 4.06 -8.39
CA ILE A 239 -18.14 3.18 -7.28
C ILE A 239 -17.37 1.84 -7.37
N TRP A 240 -17.37 1.23 -8.56
CA TRP A 240 -16.65 -0.02 -8.80
C TRP A 240 -15.15 0.12 -8.54
N SER A 241 -14.51 1.17 -9.08
CA SER A 241 -13.07 1.40 -8.90
C SER A 241 -12.69 1.56 -7.43
N ILE A 242 -13.48 2.33 -6.66
CA ILE A 242 -13.26 2.51 -5.22
C ILE A 242 -13.47 1.19 -4.45
N ALA A 243 -14.57 0.49 -4.72
CA ALA A 243 -14.89 -0.79 -4.10
C ALA A 243 -13.76 -1.79 -4.32
N LEU A 244 -13.30 -1.89 -5.56
CA LEU A 244 -12.23 -2.79 -5.93
C LEU A 244 -10.91 -2.42 -5.25
N ASN A 245 -10.55 -1.13 -5.24
CA ASN A 245 -9.30 -0.67 -4.64
C ASN A 245 -9.22 -0.99 -3.14
N VAL A 246 -10.33 -0.83 -2.41
CA VAL A 246 -10.38 -1.18 -0.98
C VAL A 246 -10.25 -2.70 -0.78
N ILE A 247 -10.80 -3.51 -1.68
CA ILE A 247 -10.70 -4.98 -1.58
C ILE A 247 -9.25 -5.44 -1.80
N ILE A 248 -8.63 -5.03 -2.91
CA ILE A 248 -7.24 -5.39 -3.21
C ILE A 248 -6.30 -4.89 -2.10
N GLY A 249 -6.43 -3.61 -1.75
CA GLY A 249 -5.57 -2.99 -0.74
C GLY A 249 -5.76 -3.58 0.65
N GLY A 250 -6.98 -3.99 1.00
CA GLY A 250 -7.33 -4.51 2.33
C GLY A 250 -6.94 -5.98 2.56
N VAL A 251 -7.00 -6.80 1.51
CA VAL A 251 -6.79 -8.25 1.61
C VAL A 251 -5.31 -8.60 1.53
N ASP A 252 -4.71 -8.54 0.33
CA ASP A 252 -3.38 -9.12 0.07
C ASP A 252 -2.27 -8.50 0.93
N THR A 253 -2.25 -7.16 1.06
CA THR A 253 -1.18 -6.48 1.81
C THR A 253 -1.22 -6.77 3.31
N THR A 254 -2.43 -6.86 3.87
CA THR A 254 -2.64 -7.18 5.29
C THR A 254 -2.33 -8.65 5.55
N THR A 255 -2.72 -9.55 4.64
CA THR A 255 -2.36 -10.97 4.67
C THR A 255 -0.84 -11.13 4.71
N ALA A 256 -0.12 -10.51 3.77
CA ALA A 256 1.33 -10.60 3.69
C ALA A 256 2.03 -10.04 4.94
N LEU A 257 1.60 -8.87 5.43
CA LEU A 257 2.18 -8.26 6.63
C LEU A 257 2.00 -9.14 7.87
N THR A 258 0.78 -9.61 8.09
CA THR A 258 0.45 -10.37 9.30
C THR A 258 1.05 -11.77 9.27
N ALA A 259 1.10 -12.41 8.10
CA ALA A 259 1.80 -13.68 7.90
C ALA A 259 3.29 -13.56 8.26
N ASN A 260 3.99 -12.58 7.68
CA ASN A 260 5.41 -12.38 7.92
C ASN A 260 5.70 -12.00 9.40
N ALA A 261 4.89 -11.12 9.99
CA ALA A 261 5.05 -10.73 11.38
C ALA A 261 4.87 -11.92 12.35
N LEU A 262 3.84 -12.74 12.13
CA LEU A 262 3.61 -13.91 12.99
C LEU A 262 4.63 -15.03 12.75
N MET A 263 5.09 -15.22 11.51
CA MET A 263 6.19 -16.14 11.21
C MET A 263 7.47 -15.72 11.94
N TYR A 264 7.84 -14.44 11.87
CA TYR A 264 8.98 -13.91 12.63
C TYR A 264 8.83 -14.13 14.14
N LEU A 265 7.65 -13.85 14.70
CA LEU A 265 7.39 -14.09 16.12
C LEU A 265 7.40 -15.57 16.48
N SER A 266 7.13 -16.48 15.54
CA SER A 266 7.28 -17.93 15.73
C SER A 266 8.76 -18.30 15.96
N GLU A 267 9.64 -17.71 15.15
CA GLU A 267 11.09 -17.97 15.13
C GLU A 267 11.86 -17.20 16.21
N CYS A 268 11.30 -16.10 16.72
CA CYS A 268 11.90 -15.23 17.73
C CYS A 268 11.14 -15.27 19.07
N PRO A 269 11.32 -16.33 19.89
CA PRO A 269 10.51 -16.55 21.10
C PRO A 269 10.68 -15.48 22.18
N ASP A 270 11.83 -14.82 22.26
CA ASP A 270 12.09 -13.75 23.24
C ASP A 270 11.33 -12.48 22.88
N GLU A 271 11.28 -12.12 21.59
CA GLU A 271 10.50 -10.99 21.11
C GLU A 271 9.00 -11.26 21.23
N ARG A 272 8.57 -12.49 20.92
CA ARG A 272 7.19 -12.93 21.18
C ARG A 272 6.81 -12.81 22.64
N ARG A 273 7.66 -13.29 23.56
CA ARG A 273 7.42 -13.20 25.01
C ARG A 273 7.33 -11.74 25.47
N TYR A 274 8.26 -10.91 25.02
CA TYR A 274 8.26 -9.48 25.32
C TYR A 274 6.94 -8.80 24.92
N LEU A 275 6.42 -9.08 23.72
CA LEU A 275 5.15 -8.48 23.26
C LEU A 275 3.91 -9.03 23.97
N ILE A 276 3.94 -10.30 24.39
CA ILE A 276 2.88 -10.89 25.23
C ILE A 276 2.84 -10.20 26.61
N GLU A 277 4.01 -9.99 27.21
CA GLU A 277 4.14 -9.36 28.53
C GLU A 277 3.89 -7.83 28.48
N ASN A 278 4.05 -7.21 27.31
CA ASN A 278 3.95 -5.77 27.12
C ASN A 278 3.02 -5.40 25.93
N PRO A 279 1.71 -5.68 26.02
CA PRO A 279 0.77 -5.46 24.92
C PRO A 279 0.63 -3.98 24.50
N ASP A 280 0.96 -3.03 25.39
CA ASP A 280 1.02 -1.60 25.08
C ASP A 280 2.12 -1.25 24.06
N LYS A 281 3.05 -2.17 23.80
CA LYS A 281 4.13 -2.03 22.81
C LYS A 281 3.77 -2.55 21.42
N LEU A 282 2.65 -3.28 21.26
CA LEU A 282 2.19 -3.77 19.96
C LEU A 282 2.07 -2.66 18.89
N PRO A 283 1.59 -1.43 19.21
CA PRO A 283 1.57 -0.36 18.22
C PRO A 283 2.96 0.01 17.70
N VAL A 284 4.01 -0.08 18.52
CA VAL A 284 5.40 0.20 18.11
C VAL A 284 5.94 -0.95 17.27
N ALA A 285 5.76 -2.19 17.72
CA ALA A 285 6.17 -3.39 16.98
C ALA A 285 5.52 -3.46 15.59
N ARG A 286 4.24 -3.08 15.48
CA ARG A 286 3.55 -3.01 14.18
C ARG A 286 4.24 -2.06 13.20
N GLU A 287 4.64 -0.86 13.64
CA GLU A 287 5.34 0.08 12.75
C GLU A 287 6.67 -0.50 12.26
N GLU A 288 7.35 -1.26 13.13
CA GLU A 288 8.57 -1.98 12.74
C GLU A 288 8.31 -3.11 11.75
N PHE A 289 7.26 -3.90 11.94
CA PHE A 289 6.89 -4.94 10.98
C PHE A 289 6.53 -4.35 9.62
N VAL A 290 5.78 -3.23 9.60
CA VAL A 290 5.45 -2.51 8.37
C VAL A 290 6.73 -2.01 7.68
N ARG A 291 7.66 -1.41 8.43
CA ARG A 291 8.96 -0.96 7.90
C ARG A 291 9.71 -2.15 7.30
N PHE A 292 9.93 -3.19 8.09
CA PHE A 292 10.85 -4.24 7.72
C PHE A 292 10.32 -5.14 6.59
N PHE A 293 9.06 -5.54 6.66
CA PHE A 293 8.47 -6.44 5.66
C PHE A 293 7.98 -5.71 4.41
N SER A 294 7.58 -4.44 4.53
CA SER A 294 7.17 -3.60 3.39
C SER A 294 6.30 -4.33 2.36
N PRO A 295 5.06 -4.74 2.69
CA PRO A 295 4.23 -5.56 1.80
C PRO A 295 4.08 -5.01 0.37
N ILE A 296 4.14 -3.68 0.22
CA ILE A 296 4.28 -3.02 -1.08
C ILE A 296 5.75 -2.61 -1.23
N HIS A 297 6.49 -3.30 -2.10
CA HIS A 297 7.91 -3.04 -2.34
C HIS A 297 8.17 -1.67 -2.99
N GLY A 298 7.26 -1.22 -3.83
CA GLY A 298 7.34 0.07 -4.48
C GLY A 298 6.18 0.32 -5.43
N LEU A 299 6.00 1.59 -5.80
CA LEU A 299 5.01 2.03 -6.79
C LEU A 299 5.64 3.09 -7.70
N ALA A 300 5.06 3.30 -8.86
CA ALA A 300 5.50 4.32 -9.80
C ALA A 300 4.95 5.71 -9.46
N ARG A 301 5.68 6.72 -9.93
CA ARG A 301 5.19 8.05 -10.28
C ARG A 301 5.59 8.35 -11.72
N ASN A 302 4.97 9.35 -12.32
CA ASN A 302 5.28 9.78 -13.68
C ASN A 302 5.58 11.28 -13.67
N ALA A 303 6.61 11.71 -14.39
CA ALA A 303 6.96 13.12 -14.48
C ALA A 303 5.91 13.86 -15.34
N ALA A 304 5.10 14.73 -14.72
CA ALA A 304 4.11 15.55 -15.41
C ALA A 304 4.76 16.66 -16.26
N MET A 305 6.01 17.01 -15.93
CA MET A 305 6.84 18.00 -16.60
C MET A 305 8.31 17.63 -16.41
N ASP A 306 9.20 18.23 -17.20
CA ASP A 306 10.64 18.12 -17.00
C ASP A 306 11.03 18.55 -15.58
N ALA A 307 11.85 17.74 -14.93
CA ALA A 307 12.24 17.94 -13.54
C ALA A 307 13.72 17.60 -13.32
N GLU A 308 14.27 18.10 -12.23
CA GLU A 308 15.60 17.72 -11.75
C GLU A 308 15.48 17.11 -10.35
N VAL A 309 16.02 15.91 -10.16
CA VAL A 309 16.07 15.22 -8.87
C VAL A 309 17.50 14.80 -8.62
N GLN A 310 18.09 15.23 -7.50
CA GLN A 310 19.49 14.91 -7.15
C GLN A 310 20.50 15.25 -8.28
N GLY A 311 20.31 16.37 -8.98
CA GLY A 311 21.19 16.74 -10.10
C GLY A 311 20.90 15.99 -11.41
N ARG A 312 19.89 15.11 -11.44
CA ARG A 312 19.52 14.28 -12.59
C ARG A 312 18.27 14.81 -13.27
N PHE A 313 18.35 14.98 -14.58
CA PHE A 313 17.21 15.39 -15.40
C PHE A 313 16.27 14.21 -15.63
N ILE A 314 15.00 14.41 -15.31
CA ILE A 314 13.88 13.50 -15.55
C ILE A 314 12.96 14.18 -16.56
N GLY A 315 12.82 13.58 -17.73
CA GLY A 315 11.99 14.13 -18.80
C GLY A 315 10.49 13.94 -18.54
N GLN A 316 9.67 14.84 -19.05
CA GLN A 316 8.23 14.68 -19.05
C GLN A 316 7.80 13.32 -19.63
N GLY A 317 6.86 12.67 -18.94
CA GLY A 317 6.34 11.34 -19.29
C GLY A 317 7.19 10.17 -18.79
N GLU A 318 8.41 10.44 -18.29
CA GLU A 318 9.25 9.38 -17.71
C GLU A 318 8.69 8.89 -16.39
N ARG A 319 8.92 7.59 -16.15
CA ARG A 319 8.40 6.89 -14.99
C ARG A 319 9.50 6.75 -13.95
N ILE A 320 9.12 6.80 -12.69
CA ILE A 320 10.02 6.64 -11.55
C ILE A 320 9.42 5.61 -10.60
N TYR A 321 10.09 4.48 -10.43
CA TYR A 321 9.80 3.49 -9.41
C TYR A 321 10.32 3.95 -8.06
N LEU A 322 9.41 4.10 -7.09
CA LEU A 322 9.73 4.47 -5.72
C LEU A 322 9.88 3.19 -4.89
N ALA A 323 11.12 2.75 -4.65
CA ALA A 323 11.41 1.49 -3.96
C ALA A 323 11.20 1.64 -2.43
N TYR A 324 9.95 1.63 -1.97
CA TYR A 324 9.60 1.75 -0.55
C TYR A 324 10.33 0.74 0.35
N ALA A 325 10.42 -0.52 -0.06
CA ALA A 325 11.15 -1.54 0.70
C ALA A 325 12.64 -1.20 0.86
N SER A 326 13.24 -0.56 -0.15
CA SER A 326 14.61 -0.04 -0.06
C SER A 326 14.69 1.12 0.93
N GLY A 327 13.82 2.13 0.79
CA GLY A 327 13.83 3.30 1.67
C GLY A 327 13.55 2.93 3.14
N ASN A 328 12.71 1.94 3.39
CA ASN A 328 12.47 1.41 4.73
C ASN A 328 13.65 0.66 5.34
N ARG A 329 14.61 0.24 4.51
CA ARG A 329 15.89 -0.34 4.91
C ARG A 329 17.08 0.59 4.65
N ASP A 330 16.82 1.89 4.51
CA ASP A 330 17.88 2.88 4.32
C ASP A 330 18.64 3.13 5.63
N GLU A 331 19.90 2.71 5.66
CA GLU A 331 20.80 2.82 6.80
C GLU A 331 21.14 4.28 7.19
N SER A 332 20.90 5.24 6.30
CA SER A 332 21.05 6.68 6.62
C SER A 332 19.92 7.21 7.50
N ILE A 333 18.78 6.51 7.56
CA ILE A 333 17.60 6.87 8.35
C ILE A 333 17.41 5.92 9.53
N PHE A 334 17.60 4.62 9.32
CA PHE A 334 17.38 3.58 10.33
C PHE A 334 18.71 2.91 10.71
N HIS A 335 19.15 3.05 11.96
CA HIS A 335 20.27 2.27 12.50
C HIS A 335 19.97 0.77 12.40
N ASP A 336 20.91 -0.11 12.03
CA ASP A 336 20.64 -1.54 11.80
C ASP A 336 19.37 -1.77 10.95
N ALA A 337 19.29 -1.11 9.80
CA ALA A 337 18.07 -1.07 8.97
C ALA A 337 17.63 -2.47 8.49
N ASP A 338 18.57 -3.40 8.35
CA ASP A 338 18.34 -4.78 7.93
C ASP A 338 17.97 -5.72 9.09
N GLU A 339 17.71 -5.18 10.29
CA GLU A 339 17.26 -5.96 11.45
C GLU A 339 15.88 -5.51 11.93
N ILE A 340 15.08 -6.48 12.38
CA ILE A 340 13.82 -6.21 13.09
C ILE A 340 14.16 -5.88 14.55
N ASN A 341 13.73 -4.71 15.00
CA ASN A 341 13.77 -4.32 16.39
C ASN A 341 12.37 -3.83 16.81
N VAL A 342 11.62 -4.66 17.53
CA VAL A 342 10.24 -4.33 17.97
C VAL A 342 10.19 -3.18 19.00
N ARG A 343 11.35 -2.70 19.44
CA ARG A 343 11.55 -1.55 20.33
C ARG A 343 12.11 -0.34 19.58
N ARG A 344 12.32 -0.44 18.25
CA ARG A 344 12.67 0.68 17.39
C ARG A 344 11.58 1.73 17.54
N PHE A 345 11.98 3.00 17.55
CA PHE A 345 11.19 4.23 17.77
C PHE A 345 11.20 4.78 19.21
N PRO A 346 11.80 5.98 19.35
CA PRO A 346 10.97 7.15 19.63
C PRO A 346 11.48 8.38 18.86
N ARG A 347 11.31 8.41 17.53
CA ARG A 347 11.39 9.70 16.81
C ARG A 347 9.99 10.20 16.43
N PHE A 348 9.21 9.54 15.57
CA PHE A 348 7.74 9.79 15.43
C PHE A 348 7.03 8.58 14.81
N ARG A 349 5.71 8.41 15.04
CA ARG A 349 4.88 7.43 14.30
C ARG A 349 4.77 7.82 12.82
N GLY A 350 4.74 6.84 11.90
CA GLY A 350 4.55 7.08 10.46
C GLY A 350 5.81 7.50 9.69
N GLN A 351 6.97 6.93 10.03
CA GLN A 351 8.19 7.04 9.20
C GLN A 351 8.28 5.97 8.12
N SER A 352 7.68 4.80 8.32
CA SER A 352 7.72 3.71 7.33
C SER A 352 7.05 4.15 6.03
N LEU A 353 7.77 4.00 4.92
CA LEU A 353 7.28 4.15 3.57
C LEU A 353 6.34 3.00 3.24
N THR A 354 5.05 3.29 3.24
CA THR A 354 4.01 2.45 2.68
C THR A 354 3.47 3.10 1.40
N GLY A 355 2.80 2.35 0.52
CA GLY A 355 2.04 2.95 -0.60
C GLY A 355 1.14 4.11 -0.16
N ASP A 356 0.60 3.99 1.06
CA ASP A 356 -0.22 4.94 1.80
C ASP A 356 0.51 6.21 2.31
N SER A 357 1.82 6.13 2.57
CA SER A 357 2.63 7.22 3.13
C SER A 357 3.16 8.20 2.07
N VAL A 358 3.17 7.77 0.81
CA VAL A 358 3.76 8.45 -0.34
C VAL A 358 2.68 9.03 -1.29
N ALA A 359 1.44 8.53 -1.22
CA ALA A 359 0.28 9.20 -1.79
C ALA A 359 -0.30 10.22 -0.77
N ASP A 360 0.38 11.35 -0.58
CA ASP A 360 -0.02 12.44 0.32
C ASP A 360 -0.65 11.97 1.67
N SER A 361 0.24 11.52 2.56
CA SER A 361 0.22 11.58 4.03
C SER A 361 -1.01 11.16 4.84
N ARG A 362 -2.12 10.66 4.26
CA ARG A 362 -3.34 10.47 5.08
C ARG A 362 -4.23 9.28 4.69
N LEU A 363 -4.04 8.55 3.59
CA LEU A 363 -4.88 7.39 3.27
C LEU A 363 -4.10 6.17 3.76
N ALA A 364 -4.48 5.59 4.90
CA ALA A 364 -4.28 4.15 5.02
C ALA A 364 -5.64 3.56 5.30
N PHE A 365 -6.08 2.72 4.39
CA PHE A 365 -7.28 1.92 4.55
C PHE A 365 -7.03 0.72 5.49
N GLY A 366 -5.74 0.42 5.83
CA GLY A 366 -5.34 -0.57 6.85
C GLY A 366 -4.45 -0.04 7.99
N GLY A 367 -4.00 1.23 7.98
CA GLY A 367 -3.03 1.78 8.94
C GLY A 367 -3.57 2.78 9.97
N SER A 368 -4.89 2.94 10.11
CA SER A 368 -5.49 4.00 10.93
C SER A 368 -5.70 3.63 12.41
N LEU A 369 -4.61 3.25 13.08
CA LEU A 369 -4.51 3.39 14.54
C LEU A 369 -3.47 4.46 14.89
N GLY A 370 -3.94 5.71 14.88
CA GLY A 370 -3.28 6.86 15.50
C GLY A 370 -2.40 7.69 14.56
N ARG A 371 -3.02 8.54 13.73
CA ARG A 371 -2.33 9.62 13.00
C ARG A 371 -2.94 10.96 13.42
N ALA A 372 -2.26 11.64 14.35
CA ALA A 372 -2.57 13.00 14.77
C ALA A 372 -1.39 13.93 14.42
N ASP A 373 -1.73 14.95 13.62
CA ASP A 373 -1.10 16.26 13.41
C ASP A 373 0.43 16.42 13.23
N ARG A 374 0.83 16.81 12.00
CA ARG A 374 2.13 17.44 11.66
C ARG A 374 2.00 18.95 11.45
N ARG A 375 1.21 19.63 12.29
CA ARG A 375 1.29 21.09 12.40
C ARG A 375 1.76 21.44 13.80
N TYR A 376 3.07 21.54 13.97
CA TYR A 376 3.77 22.52 14.82
C TYR A 376 5.27 22.18 14.81
N GLY A 377 5.98 22.77 13.85
CA GLY A 377 7.43 22.82 13.84
C GLY A 377 7.85 24.21 13.39
N ARG A 378 7.86 25.18 14.33
CA ARG A 378 8.70 26.39 14.31
C ARG A 378 8.36 27.27 15.53
N ARG A 379 9.42 27.73 16.22
CA ARG A 379 9.50 28.51 17.48
C ARG A 379 9.51 27.61 18.73
N MET A 380 10.51 27.60 19.62
CA MET A 380 11.61 28.52 19.97
C MET A 380 12.85 27.66 20.33
N GLY A 381 14.10 28.07 20.14
CA GLY A 381 14.67 29.36 20.52
C GLY A 381 14.94 29.34 22.03
N SER A 382 16.21 29.15 22.40
CA SER A 382 16.80 29.26 23.74
C SER A 382 16.07 30.18 24.72
N ASP A 383 15.67 29.68 25.90
CA ASP A 383 16.05 30.28 27.19
C ASP A 383 15.47 29.53 28.41
N ARG A 384 16.33 29.41 29.43
CA ARG A 384 16.07 29.37 30.89
C ARG A 384 15.40 28.14 31.53
N ALA A 385 16.28 27.37 32.18
CA ALA A 385 16.35 27.16 33.63
C ALA A 385 15.06 27.13 34.49
N ALA A 386 15.02 26.06 35.29
CA ALA A 386 14.58 25.97 36.69
C ALA A 386 13.14 25.56 37.03
N ALA A 387 13.12 24.60 37.97
CA ALA A 387 12.16 24.38 39.05
C ALA A 387 10.94 23.46 38.82
N ALA A 388 11.05 22.29 39.46
CA ALA A 388 10.13 21.71 40.44
C ALA A 388 8.66 21.46 40.04
N ALA A 389 8.28 20.18 39.94
CA ALA A 389 7.64 19.40 41.02
C ALA A 389 7.26 18.01 40.47
#